data_AF-A0AAV3XUN4-F1
#
_entry.id   AF-A0AAV3XUN4-F1
#
_cell.length_a   1.000
_cell.length_b   1.000
_cell.length_c   1.000
_cell.angle_alpha   90.00
_cell.angle_beta   90.00
_cell.angle_gamma   90.00
#
_symmetry.space_group_name_H-M   'P 1'
#
loop_
_entity.id
_entity.type
_entity.pdbx_description
1 polymer ?
#
loop_
_entity_poly.entity_id
_entity_poly.type
_entity_poly.pdbx_seq_one_letter_code
_entity_poly.pdbx_strand_id
1 'polypeptide(L)'
;MTEVGAMNLFVYWINENGEEELITPPLDSGLILPGIVRKSLLEIARQWNEFKVSENVITMGKFVKALSDGRVKEVFGSGTAGVVCPVRQILYQDRELTIADHDGLGDLTKRFFDEINDIYYYRKPHPWMDTIDTDVKESVRTVTSN
;
A
#
# COMPACT_ATOMS: atom_id res chain seq x y z
N MET A 1 -6.99 12.99 5.64
CA MET A 1 -7.20 11.84 4.74
C MET A 1 -6.98 10.60 5.57
N THR A 2 -7.86 9.61 5.48
CA THR A 2 -7.88 8.44 6.39
C THR A 2 -7.68 7.14 5.63
N GLU A 3 -8.62 6.80 4.75
CA GLU A 3 -8.68 5.53 4.01
C GLU A 3 -9.12 5.78 2.57
N VAL A 4 -8.90 4.79 1.70
CA VAL A 4 -9.34 4.76 0.30
C VAL A 4 -10.36 3.64 0.16
N GLY A 5 -11.64 3.97 0.32
CA GLY A 5 -12.71 2.96 0.39
C GLY A 5 -12.47 2.01 1.56
N ALA A 6 -12.32 0.71 1.29
CA ALA A 6 -12.02 -0.32 2.29
C ALA A 6 -10.51 -0.63 2.42
N MET A 7 -9.64 0.30 2.02
CA MET A 7 -8.19 0.15 2.03
C MET A 7 -7.50 1.25 2.85
N ASN A 8 -6.40 0.92 3.52
CA ASN A 8 -5.60 1.93 4.22
C ASN A 8 -4.79 2.77 3.23
N LEU A 9 -4.72 4.08 3.46
CA LEU A 9 -4.03 5.04 2.60
C LEU A 9 -2.52 5.08 2.88
N PHE A 10 -1.73 5.10 1.81
CA PHE A 10 -0.32 5.43 1.82
C PHE A 10 -0.01 6.55 0.81
N VAL A 11 0.90 7.44 1.19
CA VAL A 11 1.44 8.49 0.33
C VAL A 11 2.97 8.40 0.38
N TYR A 12 3.59 8.28 -0.78
CA TYR A 12 5.03 8.36 -0.95
C TYR A 12 5.39 9.72 -1.55
N TRP A 13 6.23 10.48 -0.86
CA TRP A 13 6.44 11.88 -1.17
C TRP A 13 7.78 12.41 -0.62
N ILE A 14 8.15 13.61 -1.05
CA ILE A 14 9.18 14.42 -0.40
C ILE A 14 8.53 15.29 0.68
N ASN A 15 8.90 15.08 1.94
CA ASN A 15 8.33 15.80 3.07
C ASN A 15 8.82 17.25 3.17
N GLU A 16 8.35 18.01 4.16
CA GLU A 16 8.73 19.42 4.34
C GLU A 16 10.23 19.65 4.62
N ASN A 17 10.94 18.61 5.06
CA ASN A 17 12.38 18.65 5.32
C ASN A 17 13.21 18.23 4.09
N GLY A 18 12.58 17.90 2.97
CA GLY A 18 13.27 17.40 1.78
C GLY A 18 13.62 15.91 1.82
N GLU A 19 13.07 15.14 2.77
CA GLU A 19 13.32 13.71 2.90
C GLU A 19 12.30 12.89 2.09
N GLU A 20 12.75 11.81 1.46
CA GLU A 20 11.84 10.78 0.94
C GLU A 20 11.13 10.10 2.11
N GLU A 21 9.80 10.05 2.04
CA GLU A 21 8.97 9.54 3.12
C GLU A 21 7.79 8.74 2.58
N LEU A 22 7.52 7.60 3.21
CA LEU A 22 6.27 6.87 3.13
C LEU A 22 5.44 7.18 4.37
N ILE A 23 4.35 7.91 4.19
CA ILE A 23 3.44 8.31 5.26
C ILE A 23 2.09 7.58 5.15
N THR A 24 1.57 7.14 6.28
CA THR A 24 0.20 6.62 6.43
C THR A 24 -0.46 7.24 7.67
N PRO A 25 -1.79 7.45 7.69
CA PRO A 25 -2.48 7.94 8.88
C PRO A 25 -2.30 7.03 10.12
N PRO A 26 -2.19 7.59 11.34
CA PRO A 26 -1.98 6.83 12.58
C PRO A 26 -3.29 6.20 13.09
N LEU A 27 -3.17 5.14 13.88
CA LEU A 27 -4.32 4.40 14.40
C LEU A 27 -4.94 5.02 15.66
N ASP A 28 -4.26 5.98 16.30
CA ASP A 28 -4.58 6.51 17.64
C ASP A 28 -5.98 7.13 17.76
N SER A 29 -6.54 7.61 16.65
CA SER A 29 -7.88 8.20 16.63
C SER A 29 -9.02 7.19 16.66
N GLY A 30 -8.73 5.90 16.42
CA GLY A 30 -9.73 4.84 16.25
C GLY A 30 -10.56 4.92 14.95
N LEU A 31 -10.28 5.89 14.07
CA LEU A 31 -11.01 6.11 12.82
C LEU A 31 -10.55 5.21 11.66
N ILE A 32 -9.36 4.63 11.76
CA ILE A 32 -8.71 3.87 10.69
C ILE A 32 -8.64 2.41 11.12
N LEU A 33 -9.02 1.49 10.23
CA LEU A 33 -8.94 0.07 10.51
C LEU A 33 -7.48 -0.39 10.52
N PRO A 34 -7.03 -1.19 11.52
CA PRO A 34 -5.67 -1.70 11.60
C PRO A 34 -5.46 -2.85 10.60
N GLY A 35 -5.38 -2.52 9.31
CA GLY A 35 -5.27 -3.51 8.24
C GLY A 35 -3.98 -4.32 8.32
N ILE A 36 -4.09 -5.63 8.05
CA ILE A 36 -2.92 -6.52 8.10
C ILE A 36 -1.91 -6.18 7.00
N VAL A 37 -2.39 -5.85 5.79
CA VAL A 37 -1.50 -5.45 4.69
C VAL A 37 -0.81 -4.13 5.02
N ARG A 38 -1.50 -3.14 5.60
CA ARG A 38 -0.89 -1.91 6.12
C ARG A 38 0.26 -2.20 7.07
N LYS A 39 0.05 -3.08 8.04
CA LYS A 39 1.08 -3.49 9.00
C LYS A 39 2.28 -4.12 8.28
N SER A 40 2.04 -5.07 7.38
CA SER A 40 3.09 -5.71 6.59
C SER A 40 3.91 -4.73 5.75
N LEU A 41 3.26 -3.77 5.07
CA LEU A 41 3.96 -2.75 4.27
C LEU A 41 4.84 -1.83 5.13
N LEU A 42 4.36 -1.43 6.32
CA LEU A 42 5.16 -0.65 7.26
C LEU A 42 6.38 -1.43 7.75
N GLU A 43 6.22 -2.72 8.06
CA GLU A 43 7.34 -3.58 8.48
C GLU A 43 8.37 -3.75 7.36
N ILE A 44 7.95 -4.05 6.14
CA ILE A 44 8.84 -4.16 4.97
C ILE A 44 9.57 -2.85 4.69
N ALA A 45 8.85 -1.73 4.66
CA ALA A 45 9.43 -0.41 4.40
C ALA A 45 10.51 -0.05 5.44
N ARG A 46 10.24 -0.34 6.71
CA ARG A 46 11.21 -0.14 7.81
C ARG A 46 12.41 -1.06 7.69
N GLN A 47 12.24 -2.29 7.20
CA GLN A 47 13.35 -3.21 6.95
C GLN A 47 14.24 -2.76 5.79
N TRP A 48 13.66 -2.21 4.72
CA TRP A 48 14.45 -1.64 3.62
C TRP A 48 15.31 -0.47 4.08
N ASN A 49 14.79 0.38 4.99
CA ASN A 49 15.52 1.50 5.59
C ASN A 49 16.15 2.46 4.55
N GLU A 50 15.47 2.63 3.42
CA GLU A 50 15.90 3.48 2.29
C GLU A 50 15.30 4.90 2.36
N PHE A 51 14.15 5.02 3.01
CA PHE A 51 13.39 6.26 3.16
C PHE A 51 12.68 6.28 4.52
N LYS A 52 12.20 7.46 4.92
CA LYS A 52 11.51 7.63 6.20
C LYS A 52 10.14 6.95 6.16
N VAL A 53 9.77 6.27 7.24
CA VAL A 53 8.45 5.64 7.37
C VAL A 53 7.74 6.26 8.56
N SER A 54 6.60 6.92 8.33
CA SER A 54 5.88 7.62 9.38
C SER A 54 4.39 7.27 9.43
N GLU A 55 3.88 7.19 10.66
CA GLU A 55 2.45 7.08 10.94
C GLU A 55 2.00 8.45 11.45
N ASN A 56 1.48 9.31 10.56
CA ASN A 56 1.14 10.68 10.90
C ASN A 56 -0.01 11.23 10.04
N VAL A 57 -0.70 12.24 10.56
CA VAL A 57 -1.87 12.84 9.93
C VAL A 57 -1.46 13.59 8.66
N ILE A 58 -2.08 13.21 7.53
CA ILE A 58 -2.01 13.96 6.28
C ILE A 58 -3.37 14.61 5.97
N THR A 59 -3.38 15.94 5.94
CA THR A 59 -4.58 16.74 5.62
C THR A 59 -4.67 17.00 4.13
N MET A 60 -5.88 17.24 3.61
CA MET A 60 -6.05 17.61 2.19
C MET A 60 -5.27 18.88 1.83
N GLY A 61 -5.24 19.89 2.72
CA GLY A 61 -4.46 21.10 2.48
C GLY A 61 -2.96 20.84 2.33
N LYS A 62 -2.39 19.99 3.19
CA LYS A 62 -0.99 19.56 3.12
C LYS A 62 -0.71 18.77 1.83
N PHE A 63 -1.60 17.83 1.50
CA PHE A 63 -1.50 17.00 0.31
C PHE A 63 -1.58 17.82 -0.99
N VAL A 64 -2.58 18.68 -1.13
CA VAL A 64 -2.77 19.53 -2.31
C VAL A 64 -1.56 20.44 -2.53
N LYS A 65 -1.05 21.06 -1.46
CA LYS A 65 0.17 21.88 -1.54
C LYS A 65 1.35 21.04 -2.06
N ALA A 66 1.57 19.87 -1.49
CA ALA A 66 2.65 18.99 -1.92
C ALA A 66 2.51 18.48 -3.34
N LEU A 67 1.29 18.24 -3.79
CA LEU A 67 1.02 17.85 -5.17
C LEU A 67 1.33 19.00 -6.13
N SER A 68 0.91 20.23 -5.82
CA SER A 68 1.25 21.42 -6.61
C SER A 68 2.75 21.73 -6.62
N ASP A 69 3.47 21.40 -5.55
CA ASP A 69 4.93 21.53 -5.46
C ASP A 69 5.68 20.40 -6.20
N GLY A 70 4.98 19.42 -6.78
CA GLY A 70 5.59 18.26 -7.44
C GLY A 70 6.30 17.30 -6.47
N ARG A 71 5.96 17.34 -5.18
CA ARG A 71 6.61 16.53 -4.13
C ARG A 71 5.93 15.18 -3.90
N VAL A 72 4.69 14.99 -4.34
CA VAL A 72 3.98 13.70 -4.26
C VAL A 72 4.48 12.80 -5.38
N LYS A 73 5.01 11.63 -5.03
CA LYS A 73 5.54 10.66 -5.99
C LYS A 73 4.52 9.58 -6.33
N GLU A 74 3.97 8.95 -5.30
CA GLU A 74 2.98 7.87 -5.45
C GLU A 74 1.93 7.95 -4.34
N VAL A 75 0.71 7.52 -4.66
CA VAL A 75 -0.38 7.36 -3.69
C VAL A 75 -1.02 6.02 -3.96
N PHE A 76 -1.26 5.23 -2.92
CA PHE A 76 -1.90 3.93 -3.07
C PHE A 76 -2.71 3.54 -1.84
N GLY A 77 -3.75 2.75 -2.07
CA GLY A 77 -4.47 2.02 -1.03
C GLY A 77 -3.80 0.67 -0.78
N SER A 78 -3.93 0.14 0.43
CA SER A 78 -3.53 -1.22 0.77
C SER A 78 -4.67 -1.99 1.43
N GLY A 79 -4.83 -3.26 1.07
CA GLY A 79 -5.89 -4.10 1.61
C GLY A 79 -5.85 -5.51 1.02
N THR A 80 -6.42 -6.48 1.72
CA THR A 80 -6.27 -7.90 1.38
C THR A 80 -6.74 -8.25 -0.03
N ALA A 81 -7.79 -7.60 -0.54
CA ALA A 81 -8.33 -7.89 -1.86
C ALA A 81 -7.42 -7.45 -3.02
N GLY A 82 -6.66 -6.36 -2.84
CA GLY A 82 -5.86 -5.76 -3.91
C GLY A 82 -4.36 -5.69 -3.61
N VAL A 83 -3.94 -6.13 -2.42
CA VAL A 83 -2.62 -5.93 -1.80
C VAL A 83 -2.23 -4.45 -1.75
N VAL A 84 -1.91 -3.87 -2.90
CA VAL A 84 -1.66 -2.46 -3.14
C VAL A 84 -2.38 -1.99 -4.40
N CYS A 85 -3.10 -0.88 -4.33
CA CYS A 85 -3.87 -0.31 -5.44
C CYS A 85 -3.47 1.14 -5.66
N PRO A 86 -2.90 1.51 -6.83
CA PRO A 86 -2.47 2.88 -7.10
C PRO A 86 -3.67 3.83 -7.20
N VAL A 87 -3.49 5.07 -6.74
CA VAL A 87 -4.46 6.16 -6.87
C VAL A 87 -3.90 7.16 -7.89
N ARG A 88 -4.60 7.31 -9.01
CA ARG A 88 -4.16 8.20 -10.11
C ARG A 88 -4.76 9.60 -10.01
N GLN A 89 -5.99 9.69 -9.55
CA GLN A 89 -6.76 10.91 -9.53
C GLN A 89 -7.58 10.98 -8.25
N ILE A 90 -7.73 12.20 -7.72
CA ILE A 90 -8.62 12.51 -6.61
C ILE A 90 -9.50 13.68 -7.02
N LEU A 91 -10.81 13.48 -7.02
CA LEU A 91 -11.76 14.58 -7.17
C LEU A 91 -11.93 15.27 -5.81
N TYR A 92 -11.58 16.55 -5.73
CA TYR A 92 -11.66 17.34 -4.51
C TYR A 92 -12.14 18.76 -4.82
N GLN A 93 -13.27 19.17 -4.23
CA GLN A 93 -13.86 20.52 -4.43
C GLN A 93 -14.01 20.88 -5.92
N ASP A 94 -14.62 19.97 -6.70
CA ASP A 94 -14.83 20.10 -8.15
C ASP A 94 -13.54 20.26 -8.97
N ARG A 95 -12.39 19.91 -8.39
CA ARG A 95 -11.09 19.89 -9.06
C ARG A 95 -10.55 18.47 -9.12
N GLU A 96 -10.13 18.07 -10.30
CA GLU A 96 -9.38 16.84 -10.49
C GLU A 96 -7.91 17.07 -10.12
N LEU A 97 -7.46 16.32 -9.11
CA LEU A 97 -6.06 16.29 -8.68
C LEU A 97 -5.40 15.06 -9.31
N THR A 98 -4.60 15.26 -10.35
CA THR A 98 -3.83 14.20 -11.00
C THR A 98 -2.54 13.92 -10.22
N ILE A 99 -2.35 12.67 -9.79
CA ILE A 99 -1.17 12.19 -9.05
C ILE A 99 -0.16 11.56 -10.00
N ALA A 100 -0.63 10.77 -10.95
CA ALA A 100 0.18 10.13 -11.97
C ALA A 100 -0.51 10.26 -13.34
N ASP A 101 0.27 10.60 -14.37
CA ASP A 101 -0.19 10.83 -15.74
C ASP A 101 0.01 9.63 -16.68
N HIS A 102 0.71 8.58 -16.24
CA HIS A 102 1.10 7.42 -17.04
C HIS A 102 0.37 6.14 -16.59
N ASP A 103 0.12 5.23 -17.54
CA ASP A 103 -0.46 3.91 -17.26
C ASP A 103 0.55 2.98 -16.57
N GLY A 104 0.16 2.40 -15.42
CA GLY A 104 1.00 1.47 -14.66
C GLY A 104 1.02 1.71 -13.15
N LEU A 105 1.73 0.84 -12.46
CA LEU A 105 2.12 1.01 -11.05
C LEU A 105 3.37 1.88 -11.00
N GLY A 106 3.44 2.79 -10.02
CA GLY A 106 4.71 3.43 -9.67
C GLY A 106 5.72 2.41 -9.12
N ASP A 107 7.00 2.76 -9.18
CA ASP A 107 8.11 1.85 -8.83
C ASP A 107 7.97 1.28 -7.41
N LEU A 108 7.62 2.12 -6.44
CA LEU A 108 7.47 1.69 -5.05
C LEU A 108 6.22 0.82 -4.87
N THR A 109 5.09 1.23 -5.47
CA THR A 109 3.85 0.45 -5.43
C THR A 109 4.07 -0.94 -6.03
N LYS A 110 4.76 -1.02 -7.18
CA LYS A 110 5.10 -2.29 -7.82
C LYS A 110 6.02 -3.13 -6.95
N ARG A 111 7.05 -2.53 -6.35
CA ARG A 111 7.98 -3.24 -5.45
C ARG A 111 7.25 -3.84 -4.25
N PHE A 112 6.31 -3.11 -3.64
CA PHE A 112 5.47 -3.64 -2.57
C PHE A 112 4.56 -4.79 -3.04
N PHE A 113 3.95 -4.64 -4.21
CA PHE A 113 3.13 -5.69 -4.80
C PHE A 113 3.94 -6.99 -4.99
N ASP A 114 5.11 -6.89 -5.62
CA ASP A 114 5.98 -8.03 -5.90
C ASP A 114 6.45 -8.70 -4.61
N GLU A 115 6.95 -7.92 -3.65
CA GLU A 115 7.47 -8.41 -2.37
C GLU A 115 6.40 -9.15 -1.55
N ILE A 116 5.19 -8.59 -1.41
CA ILE A 116 4.10 -9.25 -0.67
C ILE A 116 3.63 -10.51 -1.41
N ASN A 117 3.51 -10.47 -2.74
CA ASN A 117 3.11 -11.65 -3.49
C ASN A 117 4.17 -12.75 -3.42
N ASP A 118 5.46 -12.42 -3.42
CA ASP A 118 6.52 -13.41 -3.25
C ASP A 118 6.44 -14.10 -1.88
N ILE A 119 6.03 -13.37 -0.84
CA ILE A 119 5.73 -13.95 0.47
C ILE A 119 4.46 -14.82 0.41
N TYR A 120 3.34 -14.30 -0.11
CA TYR A 120 2.05 -15.01 -0.15
C TYR A 120 2.08 -16.31 -0.94
N TYR A 121 2.82 -16.33 -2.05
CA TYR A 121 3.00 -17.53 -2.89
C TYR A 121 4.22 -18.35 -2.49
N TYR A 122 4.82 -18.06 -1.33
CA TYR A 122 5.95 -18.82 -0.77
C TYR A 122 7.19 -18.88 -1.67
N ARG A 123 7.34 -17.92 -2.60
CA ARG A 123 8.56 -17.73 -3.40
C ARG A 123 9.68 -17.15 -2.55
N LYS A 124 9.31 -16.40 -1.51
CA LYS A 124 10.19 -15.91 -0.45
C LYS A 124 9.70 -16.43 0.90
N PRO A 125 10.41 -17.39 1.53
CA PRO A 125 10.04 -17.87 2.86
C PRO A 125 9.98 -16.73 3.88
N HIS A 126 8.89 -16.63 4.63
CA HIS A 126 8.69 -15.58 5.63
C HIS A 126 7.93 -16.12 6.85
N PRO A 127 8.26 -15.70 8.09
CA PRO A 127 7.54 -16.10 9.30
C PRO A 127 6.05 -15.74 9.36
N TRP A 128 5.53 -14.99 8.38
CA TRP A 128 4.11 -14.65 8.30
C TRP A 128 3.27 -15.77 7.66
N MET A 129 3.93 -16.75 7.02
CA MET A 129 3.27 -17.79 6.26
C MET A 129 3.38 -19.12 6.99
N ASP A 130 2.23 -19.68 7.35
CA ASP A 130 2.13 -21.06 7.83
C ASP A 130 1.74 -21.98 6.68
N THR A 131 2.41 -23.13 6.58
CA THR A 131 2.00 -24.17 5.64
C THR A 131 0.76 -24.87 6.18
N ILE A 132 -0.28 -25.00 5.35
CA ILE A 132 -1.41 -25.85 5.69
C ILE A 132 -0.97 -27.30 5.46
N ASP A 133 -1.02 -28.10 6.51
CA ASP A 133 -0.75 -29.54 6.45
C ASP A 133 -1.95 -30.21 5.76
N THR A 134 -1.99 -30.14 4.44
CA THR A 134 -3.00 -30.86 3.66
C THR A 134 -2.50 -32.25 3.36
N ASP A 135 -3.22 -33.27 3.84
CA ASP A 135 -3.16 -34.61 3.25
C ASP A 135 -3.45 -34.49 1.75
N VAL A 136 -2.40 -34.42 0.93
CA VAL A 136 -2.44 -34.21 -0.54
C VAL A 136 -3.22 -35.31 -1.28
N LYS A 137 -3.76 -36.31 -0.58
CA LYS A 137 -4.55 -37.40 -1.16
C LYS A 137 -6.01 -37.05 -1.47
N GLU A 138 -6.59 -35.97 -0.93
CA GLU A 138 -8.01 -35.64 -1.18
C GLU A 138 -8.26 -34.53 -2.19
N SER A 139 -7.31 -33.62 -2.41
CA SER A 139 -7.52 -32.42 -3.26
C SER A 139 -7.35 -32.65 -4.78
N VAL A 140 -6.91 -33.85 -5.21
CA VAL A 140 -6.84 -34.22 -6.63
C VAL A 140 -8.16 -34.82 -7.14
N ARG A 141 -9.16 -35.03 -6.27
CA ARG A 141 -10.48 -35.47 -6.73
C ARG A 141 -11.22 -34.28 -7.36
N THR A 142 -11.58 -34.47 -8.63
CA THR A 142 -12.46 -33.65 -9.49
C THR A 142 -11.84 -32.45 -10.22
N VAL A 143 -10.78 -32.70 -11.00
CA VAL A 143 -10.69 -32.12 -12.36
C VAL A 143 -10.55 -33.25 -13.36
N THR A 144 -11.63 -33.98 -13.61
CA THR A 144 -11.86 -34.74 -14.83
C THR A 144 -13.35 -34.68 -15.17
N SER A 145 -13.64 -34.55 -16.47
CA SER A 145 -14.95 -34.48 -17.16
C SER A 145 -15.80 -33.21 -16.98
N ASN A 146 -15.81 -32.31 -17.98
CA ASN A 146 -16.62 -32.42 -19.20
C ASN A 146 -15.98 -31.64 -20.36
#